data_AF-A0A927QIN3-F1
#
_entry.id   AF-A0A927QIN3-F1
#
_cell.length_a   1.000
_cell.length_b   1.000
_cell.length_c   1.000
_cell.angle_alpha   90.00
_cell.angle_beta   90.00
_cell.angle_gamma   90.00
#
_symmetry.space_group_name_H-M   'P 1'
#
loop_
_entity.id
_entity.type
_entity.pdbx_description
1 polymer ?
#
loop_
_entity_poly.entity_id
_entity_poly.type
_entity_poly.pdbx_seq_one_letter_code
_entity_poly.pdbx_strand_id
1 'polypeptide(L)'
;MTLRTDEGDAVAVTANRAFERHARTYNFTVADLHTYYVLAGKTPVLVHNSDCGPELNINEGQFGKKWGKHAQDYGLNPGDASARKWFRDKISEVRGSHDEVRQGLWNPNNGGGNDYFFYRRGKDLLVTKGDGQFVTMFPMDGKPNGWFQDAKPYSCKCKE
;
A
#
# COMPACT_ATOMS: atom_id res chain seq x y z
N MET A 1 7.52 15.44 1.83
CA MET A 1 7.53 14.06 1.28
C MET A 1 8.76 13.35 1.85
N THR A 2 8.72 12.04 2.11
CA THR A 2 9.84 11.27 2.67
C THR A 2 10.09 10.01 1.85
N LEU A 3 11.36 9.60 1.72
CA LEU A 3 11.80 8.31 1.20
C LEU A 3 12.32 7.44 2.34
N ARG A 4 12.58 6.15 2.07
CA ARG A 4 13.22 5.24 3.04
C ARG A 4 14.64 4.89 2.60
N THR A 5 15.56 4.75 3.56
CA THR A 5 16.84 4.08 3.36
C THR A 5 16.65 2.56 3.24
N ASP A 6 17.70 1.86 2.85
CA ASP A 6 17.78 0.40 2.90
C ASP A 6 17.67 -0.15 4.33
N GLU A 7 18.08 0.64 5.32
CA GLU A 7 17.90 0.37 6.75
C GLU A 7 16.49 0.72 7.27
N GLY A 8 15.63 1.30 6.42
CA GLY A 8 14.23 1.60 6.71
C GLY A 8 13.96 2.99 7.29
N ASP A 9 15.01 3.79 7.52
CA ASP A 9 14.91 5.13 8.09
C ASP A 9 14.24 6.11 7.13
N ALA A 10 13.45 7.03 7.67
CA ALA A 10 12.77 8.05 6.87
C ALA A 10 13.69 9.25 6.57
N VAL A 11 13.86 9.56 5.29
CA VAL A 11 14.64 10.70 4.80
C VAL A 11 13.71 11.72 4.15
N ALA A 12 13.82 12.99 4.54
CA ALA A 12 13.00 14.06 3.98
C ALA A 12 13.44 14.45 2.56
N VAL A 13 12.49 14.52 1.63
CA VAL A 13 12.67 15.19 0.35
C VAL A 13 12.65 16.70 0.61
N THR A 14 13.81 17.34 0.47
CA THR A 14 14.02 18.75 0.84
C THR A 14 13.45 19.72 -0.18
N ALA A 15 13.46 19.36 -1.46
CA ALA A 15 12.87 20.13 -2.54
C ALA A 15 12.51 19.23 -3.71
N ASN A 16 11.48 19.62 -4.45
CA ASN A 16 11.23 19.15 -5.80
C ASN A 16 11.02 20.37 -6.71
N ARG A 17 11.32 20.24 -7.99
CA ARG A 17 10.97 21.24 -9.00
C ARG A 17 10.19 20.57 -10.11
N ALA A 18 9.11 21.19 -10.56
CA ALA A 18 8.50 20.79 -11.82
C ALA A 18 9.54 21.00 -12.94
N PHE A 19 9.73 19.98 -13.76
CA PHE A 19 10.63 20.03 -14.90
C PHE A 19 9.95 19.38 -16.09
N GLU A 20 9.84 20.13 -17.17
CA GLU A 20 9.23 19.67 -18.41
C GLU A 20 10.27 19.68 -19.52
N ARG A 21 10.45 18.52 -20.16
CA ARG A 21 11.27 18.35 -21.34
C ARG A 21 10.70 17.21 -22.14
N HIS A 22 10.46 17.43 -23.43
CA HIS A 22 10.16 16.33 -24.34
C HIS A 22 11.45 15.58 -24.66
N ALA A 23 11.61 14.42 -24.02
CA ALA A 23 12.68 13.47 -24.29
C ALA A 23 12.07 12.07 -24.29
N ARG A 24 12.57 11.18 -25.16
CA ARG A 24 12.20 9.77 -25.10
C ARG A 24 12.85 9.16 -23.86
N THR A 25 12.03 8.71 -22.92
CA THR A 25 12.45 7.94 -21.75
C THR A 25 12.19 6.46 -22.00
N TYR A 26 12.94 5.60 -21.31
CA TYR A 26 12.77 4.15 -21.35
C TYR A 26 12.48 3.67 -19.94
N ASN A 27 11.51 2.77 -19.81
CA ASN A 27 11.29 2.02 -18.58
C ASN A 27 11.95 0.65 -18.71
N PHE A 28 12.41 0.08 -17.59
CA PHE A 28 13.03 -1.25 -17.59
C PHE A 28 12.16 -2.24 -16.85
N THR A 29 11.99 -3.40 -17.47
CA THR A 29 11.26 -4.54 -16.91
C THR A 29 12.29 -5.60 -16.55
N VAL A 30 12.56 -5.75 -15.25
CA VAL A 30 13.34 -6.88 -14.72
C VAL A 30 12.36 -7.97 -14.33
N ALA A 31 12.64 -9.23 -14.66
CA ALA A 31 11.83 -10.35 -14.20
C ALA A 31 11.81 -10.45 -12.66
N ASP A 32 10.73 -11.01 -12.13
CA ASP A 32 10.52 -11.36 -10.72
C ASP A 32 10.51 -10.19 -9.74
N LEU A 33 11.69 -9.73 -9.28
CA LEU A 33 11.79 -8.74 -8.19
C LEU A 33 11.36 -7.33 -8.63
N HIS A 34 11.31 -7.08 -9.94
CA HIS A 34 10.90 -5.80 -10.53
C HIS A 34 11.62 -4.58 -9.91
N THR A 35 12.86 -4.82 -9.46
CA THR A 35 13.66 -3.90 -8.67
C THR A 35 15.01 -3.74 -9.36
N TYR A 36 15.40 -2.51 -9.65
CA TYR A 36 16.68 -2.21 -10.29
C TYR A 36 17.27 -0.90 -9.76
N TYR A 37 18.59 -0.77 -9.87
CA TYR A 37 19.26 0.48 -9.55
C TYR A 37 19.37 1.37 -10.79
N VAL A 38 19.02 2.65 -10.63
CA VAL A 38 19.39 3.72 -11.58
C VAL A 38 20.39 4.66 -10.93
N LEU A 39 21.34 5.18 -11.70
CA LEU A 39 22.32 6.13 -11.19
C LEU A 39 21.81 7.56 -11.33
N ALA A 40 21.65 8.26 -10.21
CA ALA A 40 21.53 9.71 -10.17
C ALA A 40 22.93 10.32 -10.01
N GLY A 41 23.60 10.57 -11.13
CA GLY A 41 25.04 10.89 -11.13
C GLY A 41 25.85 9.65 -10.77
N LYS A 42 26.45 9.63 -9.56
CA LYS A 42 27.19 8.47 -9.02
C LYS A 42 26.41 7.72 -7.92
N THR A 43 25.24 8.20 -7.55
CA THR A 43 24.45 7.64 -6.44
C THR A 43 23.44 6.63 -6.98
N PRO A 44 23.49 5.36 -6.54
CA PRO A 44 22.49 4.36 -6.91
C PRO A 44 21.15 4.65 -6.20
N VAL A 45 20.06 4.60 -6.95
CA VAL A 45 18.68 4.74 -6.47
C VAL A 45 17.94 3.45 -6.76
N LEU A 46 17.34 2.85 -5.73
CA LEU A 46 16.53 1.64 -5.86
C LEU A 46 15.16 2.02 -6.46
N VAL A 47 14.85 1.45 -7.62
CA VAL A 47 13.58 1.66 -8.33
C VAL A 47 12.78 0.37 -8.27
N HIS A 48 11.51 0.47 -7.87
CA HIS A 48 10.54 -0.61 -7.95
C HIS A 48 9.52 -0.27 -9.03
N ASN A 49 9.47 -1.09 -10.09
CA ASN A 49 8.57 -0.90 -11.23
C ASN A 49 7.55 -2.05 -11.28
N SER A 50 6.79 -2.22 -10.19
CA SER A 50 5.81 -3.30 -10.01
C SER A 50 4.41 -2.74 -9.75
N ASP A 51 3.42 -3.29 -10.45
CA ASP A 51 2.01 -3.12 -10.13
C ASP A 51 1.51 -4.35 -9.36
N CYS A 52 0.99 -4.09 -8.16
CA CYS A 52 0.53 -5.13 -7.25
C CYS A 52 -0.98 -5.04 -7.09
N GLY A 53 -1.73 -5.70 -7.96
CA GLY A 53 -3.20 -5.68 -7.92
C GLY A 53 -3.83 -4.37 -8.41
N PRO A 54 -5.17 -4.24 -8.32
CA PRO A 54 -5.91 -3.12 -8.89
C PRO A 54 -5.59 -1.77 -8.25
N GLU A 55 -5.88 -0.68 -8.96
CA GLU A 55 -5.78 0.69 -8.42
C GLU A 55 -6.71 0.86 -7.22
N LEU A 56 -6.19 1.50 -6.16
CA LEU A 56 -6.96 1.73 -4.95
C LEU A 56 -8.05 2.79 -5.17
N ASN A 57 -9.30 2.41 -4.93
CA ASN A 57 -10.44 3.32 -4.94
C ASN A 57 -11.06 3.43 -3.54
N ILE A 58 -11.07 4.65 -2.99
CA ILE A 58 -11.60 4.92 -1.65
C ILE A 58 -12.96 5.62 -1.77
N ASN A 59 -14.03 4.91 -1.40
CA ASN A 59 -15.34 5.53 -1.19
C ASN A 59 -15.36 6.27 0.16
N GLU A 60 -15.72 7.55 0.18
CA GLU A 60 -15.69 8.38 1.39
C GLU A 60 -16.62 7.91 2.52
N GLY A 61 -17.79 7.35 2.18
CA GLY A 61 -18.70 6.78 3.16
C GLY A 61 -18.11 5.54 3.84
N GLN A 62 -17.53 4.65 3.03
CA GLN A 62 -16.83 3.47 3.54
C GLN A 62 -15.60 3.86 4.36
N PHE A 63 -14.80 4.82 3.89
CA PHE A 63 -13.65 5.35 4.62
C PHE A 63 -14.07 5.93 5.97
N GLY A 64 -15.12 6.76 6.00
CA GLY A 64 -15.67 7.32 7.24
C GLY A 64 -16.07 6.24 8.24
N LYS A 65 -16.81 5.22 7.79
CA LYS A 65 -17.24 4.09 8.62
C LYS A 65 -16.06 3.31 9.20
N LYS A 66 -15.03 3.05 8.39
CA LYS A 66 -13.85 2.27 8.83
C LYS A 66 -12.90 3.08 9.70
N TRP A 67 -12.70 4.36 9.39
CA TRP A 67 -12.01 5.30 10.27
C TRP A 67 -12.63 5.33 11.66
N GLY A 68 -13.95 5.54 11.74
CA GLY A 68 -14.66 5.59 13.03
C GLY A 68 -14.53 4.30 13.85
N LYS A 69 -14.40 3.15 13.18
CA LYS A 69 -14.21 1.85 13.84
C LYS A 69 -12.76 1.60 14.27
N HIS A 70 -11.79 1.95 13.43
CA HIS A 70 -10.40 1.50 13.58
C HIS A 70 -9.44 2.57 14.10
N ALA A 71 -9.85 3.83 14.24
CA ALA A 71 -8.99 4.88 14.80
C ALA A 71 -8.42 4.49 16.18
N GLN A 72 -9.24 3.89 17.05
CA GLN A 72 -8.82 3.47 18.38
C GLN A 72 -7.84 2.29 18.36
N ASP A 73 -7.88 1.42 17.34
CA ASP A 73 -6.90 0.34 17.16
C ASP A 73 -5.48 0.92 16.96
N TYR A 74 -5.38 2.17 16.51
CA TYR A 74 -4.13 2.92 16.37
C TYR A 74 -3.85 3.87 17.55
N GLY A 75 -4.68 3.86 18.60
CA GLY A 75 -4.59 4.82 19.70
C GLY A 75 -4.95 6.25 19.30
N LEU A 76 -5.73 6.43 18.22
CA LEU A 76 -6.08 7.73 17.68
C LEU A 76 -7.49 8.16 18.09
N ASN A 77 -7.70 9.48 18.15
CA ASN A 77 -9.01 10.08 18.37
C ASN A 77 -9.79 10.18 17.04
N PRO A 78 -10.98 9.55 16.90
CA PRO A 78 -11.80 9.64 15.69
C PRO A 78 -12.24 11.05 15.31
N GLY A 79 -12.32 11.96 16.29
CA GLY A 79 -12.69 13.37 16.10
C GLY A 79 -11.55 14.27 15.63
N ASP A 80 -10.31 13.76 15.58
CA ASP A 80 -9.15 14.53 15.15
C ASP A 80 -8.97 14.46 13.63
N ALA A 81 -9.05 15.63 12.98
CA ALA A 81 -8.87 15.77 11.54
C ALA A 81 -7.46 15.40 11.06
N SER A 82 -6.43 15.68 11.86
CA SER A 82 -5.05 15.31 11.55
C SER A 82 -4.85 13.80 11.63
N ALA A 83 -5.44 13.16 12.64
CA ALA A 83 -5.43 11.70 12.76
C ALA A 83 -6.20 11.02 11.60
N ARG A 84 -7.33 11.60 11.20
CA ARG A 84 -8.09 11.15 10.02
C ARG A 84 -7.26 11.27 8.74
N LYS A 85 -6.53 12.36 8.55
CA LYS A 85 -5.62 12.54 7.42
C LYS A 85 -4.48 11.51 7.47
N TRP A 86 -3.85 11.33 8.63
CA TRP A 86 -2.81 10.34 8.83
C TRP A 86 -3.29 8.94 8.43
N PHE A 87 -4.50 8.55 8.78
CA PHE A 87 -5.04 7.23 8.42
C PHE A 87 -5.21 7.06 6.91
N ARG A 88 -5.62 8.12 6.20
CA ARG A 88 -5.68 8.12 4.73
C ARG A 88 -4.31 7.99 4.09
N ASP A 89 -3.34 8.76 4.58
CA ASP A 89 -1.95 8.69 4.13
C ASP A 89 -1.39 7.28 4.41
N LYS A 90 -1.75 6.68 5.55
CA LYS A 90 -1.35 5.33 5.93
C LYS A 90 -1.93 4.25 5.03
N ILE A 91 -3.20 4.34 4.63
CA ILE A 91 -3.78 3.45 3.60
C ILE A 91 -2.97 3.53 2.31
N SER A 92 -2.62 4.75 1.87
CA SER A 92 -1.84 4.96 0.65
C SER A 92 -0.43 4.39 0.79
N GLU A 93 0.20 4.54 1.97
CA GLU A 93 1.50 3.95 2.29
C GLU A 93 1.46 2.41 2.23
N VAL A 94 0.49 1.77 2.90
CA VAL A 94 0.36 0.30 2.91
C VAL A 94 0.09 -0.21 1.50
N ARG A 95 -0.74 0.48 0.71
CA ARG A 95 -1.01 0.10 -0.67
C ARG A 95 0.22 0.21 -1.58
N GLY A 96 0.97 1.30 -1.46
CA GLY A 96 2.07 1.61 -2.38
C GLY A 96 3.42 1.03 -1.98
N SER A 97 3.53 0.53 -0.74
CA SER A 97 4.79 0.04 -0.19
C SER A 97 4.60 -1.14 0.77
N HIS A 98 3.66 -2.03 0.48
CA HIS A 98 3.50 -3.29 1.21
C HIS A 98 4.78 -4.15 1.21
N ASP A 99 4.91 -4.98 2.24
CA ASP A 99 5.91 -6.04 2.32
C ASP A 99 5.42 -7.31 1.60
N GLU A 100 4.10 -7.51 1.59
CA GLU A 100 3.49 -8.74 1.10
C GLU A 100 2.08 -8.48 0.58
N VAL A 101 1.76 -9.14 -0.55
CA VAL A 101 0.41 -9.14 -1.12
C VAL A 101 -0.11 -10.56 -1.17
N ARG A 102 -1.36 -10.73 -0.77
CA ARG A 102 -2.08 -11.99 -0.92
C ARG A 102 -3.45 -11.77 -1.55
N GLN A 103 -3.99 -12.79 -2.19
CA GLN A 103 -5.34 -12.77 -2.76
C GLN A 103 -6.13 -13.99 -2.28
N GLY A 104 -7.39 -13.78 -1.90
CA GLY A 104 -8.25 -14.86 -1.45
C GLY A 104 -9.59 -14.41 -0.91
N LEU A 105 -10.20 -15.30 -0.13
CA LEU A 105 -11.50 -15.08 0.49
C LEU A 105 -11.42 -14.02 1.58
N TRP A 106 -12.43 -13.18 1.66
CA TRP A 106 -12.65 -12.28 2.80
C TRP A 106 -14.08 -12.42 3.25
N ASN A 107 -14.30 -12.76 4.53
CA ASN A 107 -15.61 -12.74 5.21
C ASN A 107 -16.82 -13.20 4.34
N PRO A 108 -16.76 -14.38 3.70
CA PRO A 108 -17.72 -14.78 2.65
C PRO A 108 -19.18 -14.86 3.14
N ASN A 109 -19.38 -15.07 4.45
CA ASN A 109 -20.71 -15.21 5.03
C ASN A 109 -21.32 -13.88 5.52
N ASN A 110 -20.62 -12.76 5.39
CA ASN A 110 -21.08 -11.48 5.93
C ASN A 110 -20.60 -10.29 5.07
N GLY A 111 -21.08 -10.27 3.82
CA GLY A 111 -20.87 -9.19 2.86
C GLY A 111 -19.50 -9.20 2.16
N GLY A 112 -18.75 -10.29 2.32
CA GLY A 112 -17.49 -10.55 1.64
C GLY A 112 -17.63 -11.49 0.43
N GLY A 113 -16.54 -12.13 0.02
CA GLY A 113 -16.50 -12.98 -1.18
C GLY A 113 -15.13 -13.60 -1.42
N ASN A 114 -14.87 -14.03 -2.65
CA ASN A 114 -13.68 -14.81 -3.05
C ASN A 114 -12.54 -14.00 -3.68
N ASP A 115 -12.80 -12.74 -4.06
CA ASP A 115 -11.85 -11.91 -4.78
C ASP A 115 -11.48 -10.66 -3.99
N TYR A 116 -10.55 -10.83 -3.05
CA TYR A 116 -10.04 -9.77 -2.20
C TYR A 116 -8.51 -9.80 -2.17
N PHE A 117 -7.93 -8.61 -2.15
CA PHE A 117 -6.51 -8.40 -1.97
C PHE A 117 -6.22 -7.98 -0.55
N PHE A 118 -5.13 -8.52 -0.03
CA PHE A 118 -4.56 -8.19 1.27
C PHE A 118 -3.18 -7.61 1.04
N TYR A 119 -2.96 -6.41 1.55
CA TYR A 119 -1.68 -5.73 1.50
C TYR A 119 -1.18 -5.56 2.94
N ARG A 120 -0.06 -6.21 3.26
CA ARG A 120 0.55 -6.14 4.59
C ARG A 120 1.78 -5.25 4.57
N ARG A 121 1.90 -4.33 5.52
CA ARG A 121 3.12 -3.54 5.78
C ARG A 121 3.37 -3.49 7.28
N GLY A 122 4.44 -4.13 7.76
CA GLY A 122 4.67 -4.35 9.17
C GLY A 122 3.45 -5.00 9.83
N LYS A 123 2.83 -4.29 10.78
CA LYS A 123 1.61 -4.71 11.45
C LYS A 123 0.33 -4.34 10.70
N ASP A 124 0.37 -3.44 9.72
CA ASP A 124 -0.83 -2.95 9.07
C ASP A 124 -1.32 -3.93 8.01
N LEU A 125 -2.61 -4.25 8.04
CA LEU A 125 -3.29 -5.04 7.02
C LEU A 125 -4.37 -4.20 6.35
N LEU A 126 -4.17 -3.89 5.08
CA LEU A 126 -5.15 -3.27 4.20
C LEU A 126 -5.86 -4.35 3.38
N VAL A 127 -7.18 -4.27 3.30
CA VAL A 127 -8.01 -5.17 2.49
C VAL A 127 -8.75 -4.36 1.44
N THR A 128 -8.69 -4.82 0.19
CA THR A 128 -9.51 -4.31 -0.93
C THR A 128 -10.25 -5.45 -1.59
N LYS A 129 -11.30 -5.13 -2.33
CA LYS A 129 -11.88 -6.06 -3.31
C LYS A 129 -10.94 -6.24 -4.51
N GLY A 130 -11.24 -7.21 -5.37
CA GLY A 130 -10.55 -7.46 -6.63
C GLY A 130 -10.70 -6.37 -7.69
N ASP A 131 -11.58 -5.40 -7.48
CA ASP A 131 -11.68 -4.17 -8.29
C ASP A 131 -10.90 -2.98 -7.68
N GLY A 132 -10.20 -3.20 -6.56
CA GLY A 132 -9.44 -2.17 -5.85
C GLY A 132 -10.25 -1.31 -4.88
N GLN A 133 -11.56 -1.56 -4.73
CA GLN A 133 -12.38 -0.84 -3.75
C GLN A 133 -11.89 -1.10 -2.32
N PHE A 134 -11.63 -0.02 -1.59
CA PHE A 134 -11.25 -0.06 -0.18
C PHE A 134 -12.31 -0.78 0.68
N VAL A 135 -11.89 -1.80 1.42
CA VAL A 135 -12.76 -2.53 2.34
C VAL A 135 -12.47 -2.12 3.77
N THR A 136 -11.23 -2.24 4.23
CA THR A 136 -10.84 -1.92 5.61
C THR A 136 -9.32 -1.85 5.76
N MET A 137 -8.83 -1.21 6.82
CA MET A 137 -7.44 -1.30 7.27
C MET A 137 -7.40 -1.33 8.80
N PHE A 138 -6.54 -2.17 9.37
CA PHE A 138 -6.35 -2.31 10.82
C PHE A 138 -4.96 -2.88 11.13
N PRO A 139 -4.44 -2.69 12.36
CA PRO A 139 -3.20 -3.32 12.77
C PRO A 139 -3.45 -4.77 13.22
N MET A 140 -2.54 -5.66 12.86
CA MET A 140 -2.42 -7.03 13.33
C MET A 140 -1.41 -7.05 14.49
N ASP A 141 -1.79 -6.56 15.67
CA ASP A 141 -0.92 -6.47 16.86
C ASP A 141 -0.50 -7.86 17.38
N GLY A 142 0.38 -8.56 16.64
CA GLY A 142 0.85 -9.91 16.90
C GLY A 142 -0.19 -11.02 16.68
N LYS A 143 -1.44 -10.67 16.35
CA LYS A 143 -2.52 -11.64 16.11
C LYS A 143 -2.67 -11.90 14.60
N PRO A 144 -2.49 -13.14 14.13
CA PRO A 144 -2.68 -13.45 12.73
C PRO A 144 -4.15 -13.29 12.33
N ASN A 145 -4.39 -12.80 11.12
CA ASN A 145 -5.71 -12.79 10.50
C ASN A 145 -5.90 -14.08 9.68
N GLY A 146 -6.88 -14.91 10.04
CA GLY A 146 -7.10 -16.21 9.38
C GLY A 146 -7.32 -16.09 7.87
N TRP A 147 -8.10 -15.11 7.42
CA TRP A 147 -8.32 -14.88 5.99
C TRP A 147 -7.04 -14.49 5.25
N PHE A 148 -6.18 -13.68 5.86
CA PHE A 148 -4.87 -13.37 5.30
C PHE A 148 -3.96 -14.62 5.24
N GLN A 149 -3.97 -15.46 6.27
CA GLN A 149 -3.17 -16.68 6.31
C GLN A 149 -3.59 -17.69 5.24
N ASP A 150 -4.90 -17.84 5.04
CA ASP A 150 -5.48 -18.76 4.05
C ASP A 150 -5.41 -18.21 2.62
N ALA A 151 -5.19 -16.90 2.46
CA ALA A 151 -5.00 -16.26 1.16
C ALA A 151 -3.66 -16.66 0.53
N LYS A 152 -3.65 -16.75 -0.80
CA LYS A 152 -2.47 -17.16 -1.56
C LYS A 152 -1.54 -15.96 -1.78
N PRO A 153 -0.22 -16.11 -1.65
CA PRO A 153 0.74 -15.10 -2.08
C PRO A 153 0.44 -14.65 -3.51
N TYR A 154 0.39 -13.35 -3.72
CA TYR A 154 0.16 -12.74 -5.01
C TYR A 154 1.48 -12.18 -5.54
N SER A 155 1.94 -12.69 -6.68
CA SER A 155 3.10 -12.13 -7.36
C SER A 155 2.69 -10.87 -8.11
N CYS A 156 3.23 -9.72 -7.69
CA CYS A 156 3.08 -8.49 -8.43
C CYS A 156 3.62 -8.64 -9.85
N LYS A 157 3.03 -7.93 -10.82
CA LYS A 157 3.45 -7.96 -12.22
C LYS A 157 4.01 -6.60 -12.63
N CYS A 158 4.83 -6.55 -13.67
CA CYS A 158 5.23 -5.28 -14.29
C CYS A 158 4.04 -4.57 -14.93
N LYS A 159 4.12 -3.24 -14.98
CA LYS A 159 3.34 -2.41 -15.89
C LYS A 159 4.04 -2.44 -17.25
N GLU A 160 3.39 -3.03 -18.26
CA GLU A 160 3.87 -3.00 -19.66
C GLU A 160 3.71 -1.60 -20.28
#